data_AF-A0A7V7ZJR2-F1
#
_entry.id   AF-A0A7V7ZJR2-F1
#
_cell.length_a   1.000
_cell.length_b   1.000
_cell.length_c   1.000
_cell.angle_alpha   90.00
_cell.angle_beta   90.00
_cell.angle_gamma   90.00
#
_symmetry.space_group_name_H-M   'P 1'
#
loop_
_entity.id
_entity.type
_entity.pdbx_description
1 polymer ?
#
loop_
_entity_poly.entity_id
_entity_poly.type
_entity_poly.pdbx_seq_one_letter_code
_entity_poly.pdbx_strand_id
1 'polypeptide(L)'
;MRYFRNLDDERQIASDEETLRQDLEAAQQTIRRLAHQIRAEQGRCEDVARSYNQVVAKLVTISRENAAVEHERDMWRQRTEQRSAAAPRGFDITPDEARAIRKAMARLHHPDQGGDPDRMKEWNAILDQLEG
;
A
#
# COMPACT_ATOMS: atom_id res chain seq x y z
N MET A 1 -82.64 12.12 22.29
CA MET A 1 -81.71 10.97 22.34
C MET A 1 -81.02 10.70 21.00
N ARG A 2 -81.72 10.52 19.85
CA ARG A 2 -81.07 10.24 18.54
C ARG A 2 -80.17 11.37 18.00
N TYR A 3 -80.57 12.63 18.14
CA TYR A 3 -79.81 13.78 17.62
C TYR A 3 -78.44 14.00 18.31
N PHE A 4 -78.32 13.68 19.60
CA PHE A 4 -77.04 13.81 20.33
C PHE A 4 -76.01 12.77 19.87
N ARG A 5 -76.46 11.52 19.61
CA ARG A 5 -75.58 10.47 19.09
C ARG A 5 -74.99 10.80 17.72
N ASN A 6 -75.79 11.38 16.82
CA ASN A 6 -75.30 11.80 15.50
C ASN A 6 -74.28 12.95 15.57
N LEU A 7 -74.44 13.89 16.51
CA LEU A 7 -73.48 14.99 16.70
C LEU A 7 -72.15 14.49 17.28
N ASP A 8 -72.19 13.50 18.17
CA ASP A 8 -70.98 12.87 18.71
C ASP A 8 -70.27 12.03 17.64
N ASP A 9 -71.02 11.30 16.81
CA ASP A 9 -70.48 10.54 15.67
C ASP A 9 -69.85 11.48 14.61
N GLU A 10 -70.49 12.61 14.28
CA GLU A 10 -69.93 13.63 13.37
C GLU A 10 -68.64 14.27 13.90
N ARG A 11 -68.57 14.52 15.21
CA ARG A 11 -67.34 15.02 15.85
C ARG A 11 -66.23 13.99 15.86
N GLN A 12 -66.57 12.72 16.09
CA GLN A 12 -65.60 11.64 16.06
C GLN A 12 -65.03 11.44 14.65
N ILE A 13 -65.88 11.45 13.62
CA ILE A 13 -65.44 11.34 12.21
C ILE A 13 -64.49 12.48 11.84
N ALA A 14 -64.80 13.72 12.23
CA ALA A 14 -63.94 14.87 11.97
C ALA A 14 -62.59 14.77 12.70
N SER A 15 -62.58 14.26 13.94
CA SER A 15 -61.36 14.00 14.71
C SER A 15 -60.50 12.90 14.07
N ASP A 16 -61.13 11.83 13.59
CA ASP A 16 -60.45 10.71 12.95
C ASP A 16 -59.87 11.13 11.59
N GLU A 17 -60.60 11.94 10.81
CA GLU A 17 -60.12 12.49 9.54
C GLU A 17 -58.89 13.38 9.73
N GLU A 18 -58.90 14.24 10.76
CA GLU A 18 -57.75 15.09 11.08
C GLU A 18 -56.55 14.25 11.53
N THR A 19 -56.76 13.22 12.35
CA THR A 19 -55.69 12.30 12.77
C THR A 19 -55.08 11.58 11.57
N LEU A 20 -55.92 11.06 10.66
CA LEU A 20 -55.46 10.40 9.44
C LEU A 20 -54.70 11.34 8.50
N ARG A 21 -55.12 12.61 8.41
CA ARG A 21 -54.41 13.63 7.64
C ARG A 21 -53.01 13.88 8.22
N GLN A 22 -52.91 14.02 9.53
CA GLN A 22 -51.63 14.20 10.22
C GLN A 22 -50.70 12.99 10.03
N ASP A 23 -51.23 11.78 10.17
CA ASP A 23 -50.48 10.54 9.95
C ASP A 23 -50.01 10.42 8.49
N LEU A 24 -50.85 10.77 7.53
CA LEU A 24 -50.48 10.79 6.11
C LEU A 24 -49.35 11.79 5.84
N GLU A 25 -49.44 13.00 6.39
CA GLU A 25 -48.40 14.01 6.25
C GLU A 25 -47.08 13.56 6.88
N ALA A 26 -47.13 12.98 8.09
CA ALA A 26 -45.96 12.43 8.77
C ALA A 26 -45.32 11.29 7.97
N ALA A 27 -46.13 10.39 7.41
CA ALA A 27 -45.66 9.30 6.55
C ALA A 27 -45.02 9.85 5.27
N GLN A 28 -45.63 10.83 4.60
CA GLN A 28 -45.08 11.45 3.40
C GLN A 28 -43.75 12.16 3.66
N GLN A 29 -43.62 12.87 4.79
CA GLN A 29 -42.36 13.49 5.20
C GLN A 29 -41.27 12.44 5.43
N THR A 30 -41.63 11.33 6.08
CA THR A 30 -40.72 10.20 6.33
C THR A 30 -40.25 9.57 5.02
N ILE A 31 -41.18 9.32 4.09
CA ILE A 31 -40.86 8.77 2.76
C ILE A 31 -39.87 9.68 2.02
N ARG A 32 -40.11 10.99 2.01
CA ARG A 32 -39.20 11.96 1.35
C ARG A 32 -37.80 11.93 1.97
N ARG A 33 -37.73 11.89 3.30
CA ARG A 33 -36.45 11.80 4.02
C ARG A 33 -35.70 10.51 3.70
N LEU A 34 -36.37 9.36 3.79
CA LEU A 34 -35.77 8.06 3.48
C LEU A 34 -35.33 7.98 2.01
N ALA A 35 -36.13 8.50 1.07
CA ALA A 35 -35.76 8.55 -0.33
C ALA A 35 -34.49 9.39 -0.57
N HIS A 36 -34.35 10.52 0.15
CA HIS A 36 -33.13 11.32 0.09
C HIS A 36 -31.91 10.58 0.66
N GLN A 37 -32.08 9.90 1.79
CA GLN A 37 -31.01 9.09 2.40
C GLN A 37 -30.57 7.94 1.49
N ILE A 38 -31.52 7.24 0.87
CA ILE A 38 -31.22 6.16 -0.10
C ILE A 38 -30.42 6.72 -1.27
N ARG A 39 -30.82 7.86 -1.84
CA ARG A 39 -30.06 8.49 -2.94
C ARG A 39 -28.66 8.90 -2.53
N ALA A 40 -28.50 9.46 -1.34
CA ALA A 40 -27.19 9.83 -0.81
C ALA A 40 -26.29 8.59 -0.66
N GLU A 41 -26.84 7.49 -0.13
CA GLU A 41 -26.08 6.26 0.04
C GLU A 41 -25.75 5.58 -1.29
N GLN A 42 -26.67 5.60 -2.25
CA GLN A 42 -26.41 5.14 -3.61
C GLN A 42 -25.24 5.91 -4.25
N GLY A 43 -25.20 7.24 -4.10
CA GLY A 43 -24.06 8.04 -4.57
C GLY A 43 -22.75 7.65 -3.90
N ARG A 44 -22.75 7.40 -2.59
CA ARG A 44 -21.56 6.91 -1.87
C ARG A 44 -21.11 5.54 -2.37
N CYS A 45 -22.04 4.61 -2.61
CA CYS A 45 -21.73 3.29 -3.17
C CYS A 45 -21.13 3.40 -4.58
N GLU A 46 -21.64 4.29 -5.43
CA GLU A 46 -21.10 4.54 -6.76
C GLU A 46 -19.67 5.11 -6.69
N ASP A 47 -19.41 6.05 -5.79
CA ASP A 47 -18.07 6.61 -5.55
C ASP A 47 -17.06 5.54 -5.09
N VAL A 48 -17.49 4.70 -4.16
CA VAL A 48 -16.68 3.56 -3.67
C VAL A 48 -16.42 2.58 -4.81
N ALA A 49 -17.42 2.23 -5.62
CA ALA A 49 -17.24 1.33 -6.76
C ALA A 49 -16.27 1.91 -7.80
N ARG A 50 -16.36 3.22 -8.09
CA ARG A 50 -15.43 3.90 -9.01
C ARG A 50 -14.00 3.88 -8.49
N SER A 51 -13.79 4.28 -7.24
CA SER A 51 -12.46 4.27 -6.62
C SER A 51 -11.87 2.87 -6.53
N TYR A 52 -12.67 1.86 -6.18
CA TYR A 52 -12.28 0.46 -6.17
C TYR A 52 -11.80 -0.01 -7.55
N ASN A 53 -12.58 0.25 -8.60
CA ASN A 53 -12.19 -0.11 -9.96
C ASN A 53 -10.89 0.55 -10.40
N GLN A 54 -10.67 1.82 -10.01
CA GLN A 54 -9.42 2.52 -10.28
C GLN A 54 -8.23 1.88 -9.56
N VAL A 55 -8.41 1.45 -8.31
CA VAL A 55 -7.36 0.76 -7.54
C VAL A 55 -7.04 -0.60 -8.15
N VAL A 56 -8.06 -1.39 -8.50
CA VAL A 56 -7.87 -2.68 -9.17
C VAL A 56 -7.12 -2.51 -10.48
N ALA A 57 -7.49 -1.52 -11.31
CA ALA A 57 -6.77 -1.23 -12.54
C ALA A 57 -5.29 -0.89 -12.29
N LYS A 58 -5.01 -0.05 -11.28
CA LYS A 58 -3.62 0.28 -10.87
C LYS A 58 -2.86 -0.96 -10.41
N LEU A 59 -3.48 -1.82 -9.59
CA LEU A 59 -2.85 -3.05 -9.10
C LEU A 59 -2.49 -4.00 -10.24
N VAL A 60 -3.35 -4.13 -11.25
CA VAL A 60 -3.05 -4.95 -12.44
C VAL A 60 -1.86 -4.39 -13.19
N THR A 61 -1.78 -3.06 -13.37
CA THR A 61 -0.62 -2.42 -14.01
C THR A 61 0.65 -2.67 -13.21
N ILE A 62 0.64 -2.42 -11.90
CA ILE A 62 1.79 -2.66 -11.01
C ILE A 62 2.22 -4.12 -11.05
N SER A 63 1.28 -5.07 -11.06
CA SER A 63 1.60 -6.49 -11.15
C SER A 63 2.33 -6.84 -12.44
N ARG A 64 1.95 -6.22 -13.57
CA ARG A 64 2.64 -6.40 -14.86
C ARG A 64 4.03 -5.77 -14.84
N GLU A 65 4.16 -4.56 -14.30
CA GLU A 65 5.44 -3.87 -14.17
C GLU A 65 6.40 -4.66 -13.26
N ASN A 66 5.91 -5.16 -12.13
CA ASN A 66 6.70 -6.01 -11.22
C ASN A 66 7.21 -7.27 -11.92
N ALA A 67 6.37 -7.95 -12.70
CA ALA A 67 6.79 -9.13 -13.45
C ALA A 67 7.89 -8.80 -14.48
N ALA A 68 7.83 -7.64 -15.12
CA ALA A 68 8.87 -7.18 -16.03
C ALA A 68 10.18 -6.89 -15.28
N VAL A 69 10.12 -6.20 -14.15
CA VAL A 69 11.30 -5.90 -13.31
C VAL A 69 11.92 -7.18 -12.74
N GLU A 70 11.11 -8.15 -12.34
CA GLU A 70 11.59 -9.46 -11.88
C GLU A 70 12.33 -10.21 -12.99
N HIS A 71 11.78 -10.19 -14.21
CA HIS A 71 12.44 -10.79 -15.36
C HIS A 71 13.79 -10.11 -15.67
N GLU A 72 13.82 -8.77 -15.66
CA GLU A 72 15.07 -8.01 -15.84
C GLU A 72 16.10 -8.33 -14.74
N ARG A 73 15.66 -8.36 -13.47
CA ARG A 73 16.52 -8.74 -12.34
C ARG A 73 17.13 -10.12 -12.56
N ASP A 74 16.32 -11.10 -12.97
CA ASP A 74 16.79 -12.48 -13.16
C ASP A 74 17.75 -12.58 -14.34
N MET A 75 17.52 -11.84 -15.42
CA MET A 75 18.45 -11.70 -16.54
C MET A 75 19.81 -11.12 -16.08
N TRP A 76 19.79 -10.08 -15.24
CA TRP A 76 21.02 -9.51 -14.68
C TRP A 76 21.73 -10.48 -13.73
N ARG A 77 20.99 -11.18 -12.87
CA ARG A 77 21.55 -12.21 -11.98
C ARG A 77 22.24 -13.31 -12.77
N GLN A 78 21.58 -13.85 -13.79
CA GLN A 78 22.16 -14.87 -14.66
C GLN A 78 23.42 -14.37 -15.36
N ARG A 79 23.43 -13.12 -15.86
CA ARG A 79 24.66 -12.52 -16.44
C ARG A 79 25.79 -12.42 -15.42
N THR A 80 25.49 -12.01 -14.19
CA THR A 80 26.52 -11.92 -13.13
C THR A 80 27.00 -13.29 -12.69
N GLU A 81 26.13 -14.29 -12.59
CA GLU A 81 26.50 -15.67 -12.24
C GLU A 81 27.35 -16.31 -13.35
N GLN A 82 26.97 -16.14 -14.62
CA GLN A 82 27.76 -16.57 -15.76
C GLN A 82 29.12 -15.85 -15.82
N ARG A 83 29.15 -14.54 -15.54
CA ARG A 83 30.39 -13.76 -15.51
C ARG A 83 31.26 -14.10 -14.30
N SER A 84 30.69 -14.43 -13.15
CA SER A 84 31.41 -14.92 -11.97
C SER A 84 31.92 -16.35 -12.15
N ALA A 85 31.21 -17.18 -12.90
CA ALA A 85 31.68 -18.51 -13.31
C ALA A 85 32.81 -18.43 -14.36
N ALA A 86 32.84 -17.37 -15.16
CA ALA A 86 33.89 -17.08 -16.14
C ALA A 86 34.96 -16.08 -15.65
N ALA A 87 34.81 -15.54 -14.44
CA ALA A 87 35.80 -14.65 -13.86
C ALA A 87 37.03 -15.50 -13.47
N PRO A 88 38.26 -15.05 -13.76
CA PRO A 88 39.43 -15.71 -13.21
C PRO A 88 39.29 -15.72 -11.69
N ARG A 89 39.30 -16.92 -11.10
CA ARG A 89 39.40 -17.07 -9.65
C ARG A 89 40.79 -16.56 -9.26
N GLY A 90 40.80 -15.44 -8.55
CA GLY A 90 42.03 -14.78 -8.13
C GLY A 90 42.31 -13.57 -9.01
N PHE A 91 42.46 -12.42 -8.35
CA PHE A 91 43.33 -11.41 -8.93
C PHE A 91 44.74 -11.98 -8.85
N ASP A 92 45.49 -11.99 -9.96
CA ASP A 92 46.94 -12.23 -9.95
C ASP A 92 47.62 -11.02 -9.28
N ILE A 93 47.37 -10.86 -7.98
CA ILE A 93 47.99 -9.83 -7.16
C ILE A 93 49.35 -10.37 -6.78
N THR A 94 50.38 -9.70 -7.25
CA THR A 94 51.73 -10.00 -6.80
C THR A 94 51.87 -9.66 -5.31
N PRO A 95 52.76 -10.33 -4.56
CA PRO A 95 52.96 -10.04 -3.13
C PRO A 95 53.29 -8.57 -2.84
N ASP A 96 53.93 -7.87 -3.78
CA ASP A 96 54.24 -6.45 -3.66
C ASP A 96 52.99 -5.56 -3.81
N GLU A 97 52.05 -5.96 -4.68
CA GLU A 97 50.75 -5.29 -4.83
C GLU A 97 49.86 -5.53 -3.61
N ALA A 98 49.87 -6.73 -3.04
CA ALA A 98 49.17 -7.02 -1.77
C ALA A 98 49.67 -6.13 -0.63
N ARG A 99 51.00 -5.94 -0.53
CA ARG A 99 51.62 -5.01 0.44
C ARG A 99 51.28 -3.55 0.17
N ALA A 100 51.22 -3.13 -1.09
CA ALA A 100 50.83 -1.77 -1.47
C ALA A 100 49.36 -1.48 -1.09
N ILE A 101 48.46 -2.44 -1.35
CA ILE A 101 47.04 -2.37 -0.97
C ILE A 101 46.91 -2.34 0.55
N ARG A 102 47.63 -3.21 1.28
CA ARG A 102 47.65 -3.22 2.75
C ARG A 102 48.06 -1.85 3.31
N LYS A 103 49.09 -1.23 2.73
CA LYS A 103 49.57 0.11 3.14
C LYS A 103 48.56 1.22 2.82
N ALA A 104 47.85 1.14 1.69
CA ALA A 104 46.81 2.09 1.33
C ALA A 104 45.60 1.97 2.26
N MET A 105 45.17 0.74 2.56
CA MET A 105 44.05 0.47 3.46
C MET A 105 44.35 0.84 4.91
N ALA A 106 45.58 0.61 5.38
CA ALA A 106 46.02 1.04 6.71
C ALA A 106 46.02 2.57 6.87
N ARG A 107 46.22 3.33 5.78
CA ARG A 107 46.09 4.79 5.79
C ARG A 107 44.63 5.24 5.80
N LEU A 108 43.76 4.51 5.09
CA LEU A 108 42.34 4.85 4.95
C LEU A 108 41.51 4.48 6.19
N HIS A 109 41.87 3.38 6.85
CA HIS A 109 41.13 2.83 7.99
C HIS A 109 41.92 2.87 9.31
N HIS A 110 42.92 3.75 9.41
CA HIS A 110 43.69 3.91 10.65
C HIS A 110 42.75 4.35 11.80
N PRO A 111 42.81 3.70 12.98
CA PRO A 111 41.92 4.01 14.10
C PRO A 111 42.06 5.47 14.57
N ASP A 112 43.25 6.05 14.47
CA ASP A 112 43.49 7.46 14.84
C ASP A 112 42.90 8.49 13.86
N GLN A 113 42.48 8.06 12.66
CA GLN A 113 41.83 8.92 11.65
C GLN A 113 40.30 8.69 11.58
N GLY A 114 39.73 7.99 12.56
CA GLY A 114 38.30 7.64 12.57
C GLY A 114 37.94 6.49 11.62
N GLY A 115 38.93 5.68 11.23
CA GLY A 115 38.73 4.50 10.40
C GLY A 115 38.07 3.34 11.14
N ASP A 116 37.31 2.54 10.40
CA ASP A 116 36.64 1.34 10.91
C ASP A 116 37.65 0.19 11.12
N PRO A 117 37.94 -0.20 12.37
CA PRO A 117 38.94 -1.22 12.69
C PRO A 117 38.50 -2.64 12.28
N ASP A 118 37.21 -2.89 12.13
CA ASP A 118 36.70 -4.21 11.75
C ASP A 118 36.83 -4.42 10.24
N ARG A 119 36.64 -3.36 9.44
CA ARG A 119 37.02 -3.39 8.02
C ARG A 119 38.51 -3.63 7.81
N MET A 120 39.37 -3.08 8.66
CA MET A 120 40.82 -3.32 8.56
C MET A 120 41.17 -4.79 8.81
N LYS A 121 40.48 -5.46 9.73
CA LYS A 121 40.67 -6.91 9.99
C LYS A 121 40.20 -7.78 8.83
N GLU A 122 39.04 -7.48 8.26
CA GLU A 122 38.50 -8.20 7.10
C GLU A 122 39.44 -8.11 5.89
N TRP A 123 39.95 -6.90 5.61
CA TRP A 123 40.91 -6.69 4.53
C TRP A 123 42.24 -7.40 4.77
N ASN A 124 42.77 -7.39 6.00
CA ASN A 124 43.98 -8.14 6.33
C ASN A 124 43.76 -9.65 6.15
N ALA A 125 42.62 -10.19 6.60
CA ALA A 125 42.31 -11.62 6.43
C ALA A 125 42.21 -12.05 4.95
N ILE A 126 41.72 -11.16 4.08
CA ILE A 126 41.65 -11.40 2.63
C ILE A 126 43.04 -11.32 1.99
N LEU A 127 43.85 -10.34 2.38
CA LEU A 127 45.20 -10.17 1.82
C LEU A 127 46.18 -11.25 2.31
N ASP A 128 46.02 -11.74 3.53
CA ASP A 128 46.85 -12.83 4.08
C ASP A 128 46.57 -14.17 3.38
N GLN A 129 45.36 -14.39 2.86
CA GLN A 129 45.02 -15.53 1.99
C GLN A 129 45.67 -15.46 0.61
N LEU A 130 46.18 -14.29 0.20
CA LEU A 130 46.83 -14.07 -1.09
C LEU A 130 48.37 -14.07 -0.99
N GLU A 131 48.93 -13.91 0.22
CA GLU A 131 50.38 -13.92 0.47
C GLU A 131 50.92 -15.29 0.91
N GLY A 132 50.06 -16.28 1.17
CA GLY A 132 50.41 -17.67 1.51
C GLY A 132 50.27 -18.62 0.34
#